data_AF-A0A543NN23-F1
#
_entry.id   AF-A0A543NN23-F1
#
_cell.length_a   1.000
_cell.length_b   1.000
_cell.length_c   1.000
_cell.angle_alpha   90.00
_cell.angle_beta   90.00
_cell.angle_gamma   90.00
#
_symmetry.space_group_name_H-M   'P 1'
#
loop_
_entity.id
_entity.type
_entity.pdbx_description
1 polymer ?
#
loop_
_entity_poly.entity_id
_entity_poly.type
_entity_poly.pdbx_seq_one_letter_code
_entity_poly.pdbx_strand_id
1 'polypeptide(L)'
;MMVREHYRGHDRVVLVTDEQAWAGRNGEEPTRAVPDHVPVYTWNLAGYRRGHGPTGGNRHLFGGLSDAAFRMIPLLEAGERGHWPWESPAV
;
A
#
# COMPACT_ATOMS: atom_id res chain seq x y z
N MET A 1 12.15 11.09 -4.92
CA MET A 1 11.46 9.79 -4.79
C MET A 1 9.99 10.11 -4.75
N MET A 2 9.18 9.50 -5.62
CA MET A 2 7.77 9.87 -5.84
C MET A 2 7.00 10.06 -4.53
N VAL A 3 7.08 9.11 -3.58
CA VAL A 3 6.43 9.24 -2.27
C VAL A 3 6.96 10.44 -1.47
N ARG A 4 8.29 10.55 -1.30
CA ARG A 4 8.93 11.68 -0.58
C ARG A 4 8.57 13.05 -1.17
N GLU A 5 8.38 13.13 -2.47
CA GLU A 5 8.11 14.37 -3.20
C GLU A 5 6.63 14.78 -3.16
N HIS A 6 5.74 13.79 -3.20
CA HIS A 6 4.30 14.00 -3.32
C HIS A 6 3.53 13.80 -2.02
N TYR A 7 4.11 13.19 -0.98
CA TYR A 7 3.42 13.04 0.30
C TYR A 7 3.22 14.40 0.98
N ARG A 8 1.95 14.77 1.24
CA ARG A 8 1.53 16.05 1.84
C ARG A 8 0.54 15.83 2.99
N GLY A 9 0.80 14.83 3.84
CA GLY A 9 -0.11 14.49 4.94
C GLY A 9 -1.36 13.73 4.49
N HIS A 10 -1.23 12.90 3.45
CA HIS A 10 -2.33 12.04 3.02
C HIS A 10 -2.73 11.07 4.12
N ASP A 11 -4.03 10.77 4.19
CA ASP A 11 -4.65 9.79 5.07
C ASP A 11 -4.36 8.33 4.65
N ARG A 12 -3.98 8.13 3.38
CA ARG A 12 -3.60 6.85 2.80
C ARG A 12 -2.61 7.03 1.65
N VAL A 13 -1.82 6.01 1.36
CA VAL A 13 -0.97 5.98 0.17
C VAL A 13 -1.18 4.68 -0.59
N VAL A 14 -1.44 4.79 -1.89
CA VAL A 14 -1.55 3.63 -2.80
C VAL A 14 -0.41 3.71 -3.79
N LEU A 15 0.49 2.72 -3.75
CA LEU A 15 1.59 2.58 -4.69
C LEU A 15 1.22 1.51 -5.71
N VAL A 16 1.22 1.86 -6.99
CA VAL A 16 1.07 0.92 -8.09
C VAL A 16 2.40 0.89 -8.85
N THR A 17 3.09 -0.24 -8.83
CA THR A 17 4.47 -0.34 -9.33
C THR A 17 4.78 -1.75 -9.83
N ASP A 18 5.76 -1.89 -10.73
CA ASP A 18 6.35 -3.19 -11.08
C ASP A 18 7.52 -3.58 -10.15
N GLU A 19 7.82 -2.75 -9.14
CA GLU A 19 8.95 -2.85 -8.20
C GLU A 19 10.35 -2.84 -8.87
N GLN A 20 10.45 -2.74 -10.19
CA GLN A 20 11.71 -2.81 -10.95
C GLN A 20 12.48 -1.49 -10.93
N ALA A 21 11.77 -0.36 -10.84
CA ALA A 21 12.38 0.94 -11.00
C ALA A 21 13.20 1.42 -9.78
N TRP A 22 13.07 0.80 -8.60
CA TRP A 22 13.58 1.47 -7.38
C TRP A 22 13.92 0.55 -6.19
N ALA A 23 14.88 -0.36 -6.37
CA ALA A 23 15.89 -0.48 -5.32
C ALA A 23 16.69 0.85 -5.38
N GLY A 24 16.30 1.86 -4.60
CA GLY A 24 16.97 3.17 -4.61
C GLY A 24 18.48 3.05 -4.36
N ARG A 25 19.24 4.16 -4.49
CA ARG A 25 20.65 4.18 -4.06
C ARG A 25 20.72 3.58 -2.64
N ASN A 26 21.32 2.39 -2.50
CA ASN A 26 21.47 1.63 -1.26
C ASN A 26 20.21 0.94 -0.65
N GLY A 27 19.16 0.65 -1.44
CA GLY A 27 18.00 -0.11 -0.93
C GLY A 27 17.09 0.69 0.02
N GLU A 28 16.97 2.00 -0.21
CA GLU A 28 16.09 2.89 0.55
C GLU A 28 14.62 2.44 0.47
N GLU A 29 13.98 2.35 1.63
CA GLU A 29 12.59 1.93 1.77
C GLU A 29 11.64 3.02 1.22
N PRO A 30 10.77 2.71 0.23
CA PRO A 30 9.98 3.70 -0.49
C PRO A 30 8.97 4.49 0.33
N THR A 31 8.55 3.93 1.45
CA THR A 31 7.48 4.47 2.29
C THR A 31 8.01 5.17 3.53
N ARG A 32 9.34 5.37 3.65
CA ARG A 32 9.99 5.99 4.81
C ARG A 32 9.50 7.41 5.11
N ALA A 33 9.05 8.14 4.09
CA ALA A 33 8.48 9.48 4.26
C ALA A 33 7.04 9.48 4.80
N VAL A 34 6.40 8.31 4.87
CA VAL A 34 5.03 8.11 5.32
C VAL A 34 5.05 7.67 6.79
N PRO A 35 4.34 8.37 7.71
CA PRO A 35 4.24 7.94 9.10
C PRO A 35 3.69 6.51 9.24
N ASP A 36 4.07 5.81 10.31
CA ASP A 36 3.65 4.42 10.54
C ASP A 36 2.14 4.27 10.71
N HIS A 37 1.45 5.29 11.24
CA HIS A 37 -0.01 5.27 11.41
C HIS A 37 -0.81 5.47 10.11
N VAL A 38 -0.15 5.85 9.01
CA VAL A 38 -0.80 6.06 7.71
C VAL A 38 -0.70 4.77 6.89
N PRO A 39 -1.81 4.16 6.44
CA PRO A 39 -1.80 2.94 5.66
C PRO A 39 -1.17 3.14 4.29
N VAL A 40 -0.30 2.19 3.92
CA VAL A 40 0.31 2.11 2.60
C VAL A 40 -0.02 0.77 1.95
N TYR A 41 -0.65 0.83 0.79
CA TYR A 41 -1.03 -0.32 -0.02
C TYR A 41 -0.17 -0.34 -1.29
N THR A 42 0.65 -1.38 -1.43
CA THR A 42 1.52 -1.55 -2.60
C THR A 42 0.96 -2.66 -3.49
N TRP A 43 0.69 -2.35 -4.76
CA TRP A 43 0.34 -3.31 -5.80
C TRP A 43 1.52 -3.52 -6.73
N ASN A 44 2.06 -4.75 -6.73
CA ASN A 44 3.03 -5.20 -7.72
C ASN A 44 2.30 -5.67 -8.99
N LEU A 45 2.58 -5.02 -10.13
CA LEU A 45 1.89 -5.22 -11.42
C LEU A 45 2.14 -6.59 -12.08
N ALA A 46 3.33 -7.17 -11.97
CA ALA A 46 3.72 -8.55 -12.34
C ALA A 46 5.21 -8.59 -12.71
N GLY A 47 6.01 -9.31 -11.90
CA GLY A 47 7.29 -9.85 -12.35
C GLY A 47 8.40 -9.82 -11.30
N TYR A 48 8.50 -10.90 -10.52
CA TYR A 48 9.61 -11.29 -9.63
C TYR A 48 9.58 -10.87 -8.15
N ARG A 49 9.23 -11.88 -7.33
CA ARG A 49 9.75 -12.37 -6.02
C ARG A 49 10.33 -11.44 -4.92
N ARG A 50 10.43 -10.12 -5.05
CA ARG A 50 10.91 -9.27 -3.94
C ARG A 50 9.98 -8.10 -3.64
N GLY A 51 9.08 -8.29 -2.70
CA GLY A 51 8.52 -7.18 -1.94
C GLY A 51 9.64 -6.46 -1.20
N HIS A 52 9.87 -5.18 -1.53
CA HIS A 52 10.99 -4.39 -1.01
C HIS A 52 10.65 -3.59 0.26
N GLY A 53 9.38 -3.56 0.65
CA GLY A 53 8.88 -2.83 1.82
C GLY A 53 8.65 -3.72 3.04
N PRO A 54 8.73 -3.17 4.26
CA PRO A 54 8.30 -3.88 5.46
C PRO A 54 6.84 -4.32 5.32
N THR A 55 6.56 -5.57 5.61
CA THR A 55 5.19 -6.11 5.68
C THR A 55 4.77 -6.23 7.15
N GLY A 56 3.57 -5.78 7.47
CA GLY A 56 3.04 -5.78 8.83
C GLY A 56 2.56 -4.40 9.30
N GLY A 57 1.58 -4.38 10.20
CA GLY A 57 0.86 -3.16 10.56
C GLY A 57 0.18 -2.53 9.33
N ASN A 58 0.37 -1.22 9.17
CA ASN A 58 -0.21 -0.39 8.13
C ASN A 58 0.55 -0.44 6.78
N ARG A 59 1.20 -1.56 6.47
CA ARG A 59 1.97 -1.78 5.23
C ARG A 59 1.53 -3.08 4.59
N HIS A 60 0.82 -2.98 3.47
CA HIS A 60 0.23 -4.11 2.76
C HIS A 60 0.83 -4.23 1.35
N LEU A 61 1.18 -5.45 0.97
CA LEU A 61 1.68 -5.77 -0.35
C LEU A 61 0.73 -6.75 -1.04
N PHE A 62 0.30 -6.41 -2.25
CA PHE A 62 -0.57 -7.23 -3.09
C PHE A 62 0.13 -7.54 -4.41
N GLY A 63 -0.10 -8.75 -4.91
CA GLY A 63 0.34 -9.15 -6.25
C GLY A 63 -0.81 -9.10 -7.24
N GLY A 64 -0.54 -8.59 -8.43
CA GLY A 64 -1.49 -8.50 -9.52
C GLY A 64 -2.46 -7.33 -9.37
N LEU A 65 -2.51 -6.46 -10.37
CA LEU A 65 -3.51 -5.40 -10.46
C LEU A 65 -4.70 -5.88 -11.28
N SER A 66 -5.88 -5.87 -10.67
CA SER A 66 -7.16 -6.13 -11.32
C SER A 66 -8.18 -5.07 -10.89
N ASP A 67 -9.30 -4.95 -11.60
CA ASP A 67 -10.37 -4.01 -11.26
C ASP A 67 -10.93 -4.23 -9.85
N ALA A 68 -10.89 -5.48 -9.36
CA ALA A 68 -11.33 -5.83 -8.02
C ALA A 68 -10.29 -5.50 -6.94
N ALA A 69 -9.05 -5.21 -7.29
CA ALA A 69 -7.93 -5.15 -6.36
C ALA A 69 -8.12 -4.06 -5.29
N PHE A 70 -8.61 -2.88 -5.68
CA PHE A 70 -8.84 -1.77 -4.76
C PHE A 70 -9.97 -2.04 -3.75
N ARG A 71 -10.82 -3.06 -3.96
CA ARG A 71 -11.83 -3.46 -2.97
C ARG A 71 -11.21 -3.99 -1.67
N MET A 72 -9.93 -4.36 -1.68
CA MET A 72 -9.21 -4.77 -0.48
C MET A 72 -8.96 -3.62 0.50
N ILE A 73 -8.83 -2.38 0.02
CA ILE A 73 -8.57 -1.20 0.86
C ILE A 73 -9.67 -0.99 1.90
N PRO A 74 -10.95 -0.81 1.53
CA PRO A 74 -12.00 -0.56 2.51
C PRO A 74 -12.19 -1.72 3.49
N LEU A 75 -11.93 -2.97 3.06
CA LEU A 75 -12.01 -4.14 3.94
C LEU A 75 -10.94 -4.13 5.03
N LEU A 76 -9.69 -3.80 4.66
CA LEU A 76 -8.59 -3.74 5.62
C LEU A 76 -8.78 -2.57 6.61
N GLU A 77 -9.17 -1.41 6.11
CA GLU A 77 -9.44 -0.26 6.99
C GLU A 77 -10.66 -0.48 7.90
N ALA A 78 -11.69 -1.18 7.42
CA ALA A 78 -12.84 -1.57 8.26
C ALA A 78 -12.41 -2.54 9.36
N GLY A 79 -11.59 -3.54 9.03
CA GLY A 79 -11.03 -4.48 10.00
C GLY A 79 -10.18 -3.81 11.08
N GLU A 80 -9.34 -2.84 10.72
CA GLU A 80 -8.57 -2.03 11.69
C GLU A 80 -9.46 -1.20 12.61
N ARG A 81 -10.59 -0.71 12.10
CA ARG A 81 -11.59 0.04 12.87
C ARG A 81 -12.54 -0.87 13.68
N GLY A 82 -12.38 -2.19 13.59
CA GLY A 82 -13.24 -3.17 14.28
C GLY A 82 -14.64 -3.31 13.68
N HIS A 83 -14.82 -2.88 12.43
CA HIS A 83 -16.09 -2.99 11.72
C HIS A 83 -16.11 -4.22 10.82
N TRP A 84 -17.25 -4.91 10.81
CA TRP A 84 -17.44 -6.03 9.92
C TRP A 84 -17.99 -5.59 8.55
N PRO A 85 -17.63 -6.26 7.45
CA PRO A 85 -18.05 -5.87 6.10
C PRO A 85 -19.57 -5.85 5.88
N TRP A 86 -20.34 -6.58 6.68
CA TRP A 86 -21.82 -6.60 6.61
C TRP A 86 -22.49 -5.47 7.40
N GLU A 87 -21.74 -4.69 8.19
CA GLU A 87 -22.27 -3.57 8.99
C GLU A 87 -22.37 -2.28 8.19
N SER A 88 -21.72 -2.19 7.03
CA SER A 88 -21.76 -1.03 6.12
C SER A 88 -22.34 -1.42 4.76
N PRO A 89 -23.28 -0.65 4.19
CA PRO A 89 -23.71 -0.86 2.81
C PRO A 89 -22.51 -0.71 1.86
N ALA A 90 -22.35 -1.65 0.93
CA ALA A 90 -21.41 -1.46 -0.17
C ALA A 90 -21.86 -0.24 -1.00
N VAL A 91 -20.99 0.76 -1.11
CA VAL A 91 -21.20 1.96 -1.95
C VAL A 91 -20.88 1.64 -3.40
#